data_AF-A0A345R7L4-F1
#
_entry.id   AF-A0A345R7L4-F1
#
_cell.length_a   1.000
_cell.length_b   1.000
_cell.length_c   1.000
_cell.angle_alpha   90.00
_cell.angle_beta   90.00
_cell.angle_gamma   90.00
#
_symmetry.space_group_name_H-M   'P 1'
#
loop_
_entity.id
_entity.type
_entity.pdbx_description
1 polymer ?
#
loop_
_entity_poly.entity_id
_entity_poly.type
_entity_poly.pdbx_seq_one_letter_code
_entity_poly.pdbx_strand_id
1 'polypeptide(L)'
;MQLTQNALDEHLGAIGTYVIAIAIIFFAFTSILGNYSYAENAMTFLGLEGKVGMTILRGACLGMVVWGAVQTVTTVFNFADAAMGLMAVINLIAILLLSGTVYRLTKDYFGQRRAGIEPTFDAKSFTGPTRGISQEIWAEKANAGKV
;
A
#
# COMPACT_ATOMS: atom_id res chain seq x y z
N MET A 1 -20.06 16.97 11.55
CA MET A 1 -19.50 16.58 12.86
C MET A 1 -20.44 16.93 14.02
N GLN A 2 -21.14 18.08 14.01
CA GLN A 2 -22.07 18.47 15.08
C GLN A 2 -23.19 17.45 15.38
N LEU A 3 -23.82 16.87 14.34
CA LEU A 3 -24.91 15.88 14.49
C LEU A 3 -24.44 14.54 15.08
N THR A 4 -23.20 14.13 14.78
CA THR A 4 -22.61 12.90 15.32
C THR A 4 -22.19 13.06 16.78
N GLN A 5 -21.77 14.27 17.19
CA GLN A 5 -21.44 14.59 18.58
C GLN A 5 -22.69 14.55 19.48
N ASN A 6 -23.79 15.18 19.05
CA ASN A 6 -25.04 15.20 19.83
C ASN A 6 -25.66 13.79 20.01
N ALA A 7 -25.54 12.93 19.00
CA ALA A 7 -26.06 11.55 19.07
C ALA A 7 -25.23 10.64 19.99
N LEU A 8 -23.93 10.92 20.15
CA LEU A 8 -23.04 10.18 21.05
C LEU A 8 -23.23 10.57 22.52
N ASP A 9 -23.45 11.86 22.78
CA ASP A 9 -23.77 12.38 24.11
C ASP A 9 -25.06 11.77 24.68
N GLU A 10 -26.05 11.50 23.81
CA GLU A 10 -27.34 10.92 24.19
C GLU A 10 -27.27 9.42 24.53
N HIS A 11 -26.31 8.66 23.97
CA HIS A 11 -26.25 7.19 24.10
C HIS A 11 -25.16 6.64 25.03
N LEU A 12 -24.07 7.37 25.28
CA LEU A 12 -22.91 6.80 26.01
C LEU A 12 -22.56 7.52 27.33
N GLY A 13 -23.13 8.70 27.59
CA GLY A 13 -22.79 9.52 28.76
C GLY A 13 -21.28 9.78 28.90
N ALA A 14 -20.84 10.18 30.10
CA ALA A 14 -19.44 10.53 30.36
C ALA A 14 -18.44 9.37 30.14
N ILE A 15 -18.89 8.10 30.20
CA ILE A 15 -18.03 6.91 30.00
C ILE A 15 -17.71 6.68 28.51
N GLY A 16 -18.62 7.05 27.62
CA GLY A 16 -18.42 6.96 26.16
C GLY A 16 -17.18 7.68 25.68
N THR A 17 -16.95 8.90 26.17
CA THR A 17 -15.81 9.73 25.80
C THR A 17 -14.48 9.04 26.12
N TYR A 18 -14.37 8.36 27.27
CA TYR A 18 -13.15 7.63 27.64
C TYR A 18 -12.93 6.40 26.76
N VAL A 19 -13.98 5.62 26.48
CA VAL A 19 -13.88 4.43 25.61
C VAL A 19 -13.45 4.84 24.20
N ILE A 20 -14.04 5.90 23.65
CA ILE A 20 -13.71 6.41 22.31
C ILE A 20 -12.29 6.97 22.29
N ALA A 21 -11.87 7.72 23.31
CA ALA A 21 -10.50 8.21 23.39
C ALA A 21 -9.49 7.06 23.37
N ILE A 22 -9.72 5.99 24.14
CA ILE A 22 -8.87 4.80 24.14
C ILE A 22 -8.87 4.13 22.76
N ALA A 23 -10.04 3.95 22.14
CA ALA A 23 -10.16 3.35 20.82
C ALA A 23 -9.41 4.16 19.74
N ILE A 24 -9.52 5.49 19.76
CA ILE A 24 -8.81 6.38 18.83
C ILE A 24 -7.30 6.29 19.02
N ILE A 25 -6.80 6.21 20.27
CA ILE A 25 -5.37 6.06 20.54
C ILE A 25 -4.85 4.75 19.92
N PHE A 26 -5.54 3.62 20.15
CA PHE A 26 -5.14 2.34 19.57
C PHE A 26 -5.22 2.35 18.05
N PHE A 27 -6.30 2.90 17.48
CA PHE A 27 -6.49 2.97 16.03
C PHE A 27 -5.45 3.87 15.35
N ALA A 28 -5.16 5.04 15.93
CA ALA A 28 -4.14 5.94 15.42
C ALA A 28 -2.74 5.30 15.53
N PHE A 29 -2.44 4.64 16.66
CA PHE A 29 -1.16 3.97 16.86
C PHE A 29 -0.93 2.85 15.84
N THR A 30 -1.89 1.96 15.63
CA THR A 30 -1.76 0.87 14.64
C THR A 30 -1.67 1.41 13.22
N SER A 31 -2.42 2.48 12.90
CA SER A 31 -2.36 3.14 11.60
C SER A 31 -0.99 3.76 11.32
N ILE A 32 -0.38 4.43 12.31
CA ILE A 32 0.97 5.00 12.18
C ILE A 32 2.00 3.89 11.96
N LEU A 33 1.92 2.79 12.72
CA LEU A 33 2.82 1.64 12.54
C LEU A 33 2.67 0.99 11.16
N GLY A 34 1.44 0.83 10.68
CA GLY A 34 1.18 0.32 9.33
C GLY A 34 1.81 1.21 8.27
N ASN A 35 1.56 2.52 8.32
CA ASN A 35 2.13 3.49 7.38
C ASN A 35 3.67 3.55 7.45
N TYR A 36 4.25 3.42 8.65
CA TYR A 36 5.69 3.33 8.83
C TYR A 36 6.26 2.07 8.15
N SER A 37 5.63 0.91 8.32
CA SER A 37 6.07 -0.33 7.67
C SER A 37 6.00 -0.25 6.14
N TYR A 38 4.95 0.38 5.60
CA TYR A 38 4.88 0.63 4.15
C TYR A 38 6.02 1.52 3.65
N ALA A 39 6.34 2.60 4.39
CA ALA A 39 7.45 3.49 4.05
C ALA A 39 8.82 2.80 4.16
N GLU A 40 9.01 1.93 5.15
CA GLU A 40 10.22 1.11 5.30
C GLU A 40 10.41 0.17 4.12
N ASN A 41 9.35 -0.57 3.73
CA ASN A 41 9.40 -1.44 2.55
C ASN A 41 9.71 -0.67 1.27
N ALA A 42 9.13 0.53 1.09
CA ALA A 42 9.43 1.40 -0.04
C ALA A 42 10.89 1.87 -0.04
N MET A 43 11.45 2.20 1.13
CA MET A 43 12.86 2.58 1.27
C MET A 43 13.81 1.42 0.96
N THR A 44 13.49 0.21 1.42
CA THR A 44 14.22 -1.02 1.05
C THR A 44 14.18 -1.24 -0.46
N PHE A 45 13.02 -1.11 -1.09
CA PHE A 45 12.88 -1.24 -2.55
C PHE A 45 13.73 -0.22 -3.32
N LEU A 46 13.87 1.00 -2.80
CA LEU A 46 14.71 2.05 -3.39
C LEU A 46 16.21 1.85 -3.12
N GLY A 47 16.61 0.81 -2.38
CA GLY A 47 18.01 0.55 -2.02
C GLY A 47 18.55 1.48 -0.93
N LEU A 48 17.67 2.17 -0.20
CA LEU A 48 18.01 3.11 0.87
C LEU A 48 18.00 2.45 2.27
N GLU A 49 18.17 1.13 2.33
CA GLU A 49 18.15 0.28 3.54
C GLU A 49 19.36 0.48 4.49
N GLY A 50 19.95 1.68 4.49
CA GLY A 50 21.02 2.04 5.40
C GLY A 50 20.49 2.42 6.79
N LYS A 51 21.32 2.25 7.82
CA LYS A 51 21.07 2.78 9.18
C LYS A 51 20.63 4.24 9.15
N VAL A 52 21.22 5.05 8.27
CA VAL A 52 20.89 6.48 8.10
C VAL A 52 19.49 6.69 7.54
N GLY A 53 19.10 5.97 6.47
CA GLY A 53 17.78 6.11 5.86
C GLY A 53 16.66 5.72 6.83
N MET A 54 16.87 4.65 7.58
CA MET A 54 15.95 4.17 8.61
C MET A 54 15.83 5.15 9.79
N THR A 55 16.95 5.70 10.27
CA THR A 55 16.93 6.72 11.35
C THR A 55 16.22 8.00 10.90
N ILE A 56 16.43 8.44 9.66
CA ILE A 56 15.73 9.59 9.09
C ILE A 56 14.23 9.32 9.02
N LEU A 57 13.81 8.15 8.53
CA LEU A 57 12.39 7.78 8.45
C LEU A 57 11.72 7.80 9.83
N ARG A 58 12.37 7.23 10.84
CA ARG A 58 11.88 7.25 12.23
C ARG A 58 11.77 8.68 12.78
N GLY A 59 12.81 9.49 12.56
CA GLY A 59 12.83 10.89 12.97
C GLY A 59 11.73 11.71 12.29
N ALA A 60 11.54 11.52 10.99
CA ALA A 60 10.49 12.18 10.22
C ALA A 60 9.08 11.75 10.68
N CYS A 61 8.86 10.45 10.92
CA CYS A 61 7.58 9.94 11.42
C CYS A 61 7.23 10.55 12.79
N LEU A 62 8.18 10.53 13.75
CA LEU A 62 7.99 11.14 15.07
C LEU A 62 7.75 12.66 14.96
N GLY A 63 8.52 13.35 14.11
CA GLY A 63 8.34 14.77 13.85
C GLY A 63 6.96 15.11 13.29
N MET A 64 6.46 14.29 12.34
CA MET A 64 5.12 14.43 11.76
C MET A 64 4.01 14.20 12.79
N VAL A 65 4.17 13.25 13.70
CA VAL A 65 3.19 12.99 14.78
C VAL A 65 3.12 14.20 15.73
N VAL A 66 4.27 14.73 16.16
CA VAL A 66 4.31 15.93 17.03
C VAL A 66 3.77 17.15 16.31
N TRP A 67 4.12 17.35 15.05
CA TRP A 67 3.61 18.44 14.23
C TRP A 67 2.09 18.32 14.04
N GLY A 68 1.58 17.14 13.71
CA GLY A 68 0.15 16.89 13.56
C GLY A 68 -0.65 17.15 14.83
N ALA A 69 -0.05 16.92 16.01
CA ALA A 69 -0.70 17.17 17.30
C ALA A 69 -0.88 18.68 17.62
N VAL A 70 -0.06 19.56 17.02
CA VAL A 70 -0.15 21.02 17.25
C VAL A 70 -0.87 21.78 16.14
N GLN A 71 -1.10 21.14 14.98
CA GLN A 71 -1.76 21.75 13.84
C GLN A 71 -3.29 21.63 13.89
N THR A 72 -3.97 22.50 13.14
CA THR A 72 -5.42 22.37 12.98
C THR A 72 -5.76 21.13 12.17
N VAL A 73 -6.88 20.51 12.52
CA VAL A 73 -7.40 19.32 11.84
C VAL A 73 -7.51 19.54 10.33
N THR A 74 -8.02 20.70 9.90
CA THR A 74 -8.13 21.06 8.48
C THR A 74 -6.77 21.12 7.78
N THR A 75 -5.75 21.70 8.42
CA THR A 75 -4.39 21.76 7.84
C THR A 75 -3.81 20.37 7.64
N VAL A 76 -3.95 19.49 8.63
CA VAL A 76 -3.46 18.11 8.56
C VAL A 76 -4.15 17.34 7.45
N PHE A 77 -5.49 17.45 7.33
CA PHE A 77 -6.22 16.80 6.25
C PHE A 77 -5.86 17.35 4.88
N ASN A 78 -5.77 18.68 4.71
CA ASN A 78 -5.36 19.28 3.44
C ASN A 78 -3.96 18.82 3.01
N PHE A 79 -3.02 18.68 3.95
CA PHE A 79 -1.70 18.15 3.68
C PHE A 79 -1.74 16.66 3.29
N ALA A 80 -2.53 15.86 4.01
CA ALA A 80 -2.72 14.45 3.71
C ALA A 80 -3.36 14.24 2.32
N ASP A 81 -4.36 15.04 1.96
CA ASP A 81 -5.03 15.00 0.66
C ASP A 81 -4.07 15.38 -0.47
N ALA A 82 -3.22 16.40 -0.26
CA ALA A 82 -2.19 16.78 -1.23
C ALA A 82 -1.16 15.65 -1.44
N ALA A 83 -0.69 15.03 -0.36
CA ALA A 83 0.24 13.91 -0.42
C ALA A 83 -0.38 12.67 -1.09
N MET A 84 -1.64 12.37 -0.77
CA MET A 84 -2.40 11.28 -1.39
C MET A 84 -2.63 11.53 -2.88
N GLY A 85 -2.95 12.76 -3.26
CA GLY A 85 -3.10 13.17 -4.65
C GLY A 85 -1.81 12.97 -5.45
N LEU A 86 -0.67 13.38 -4.90
CA LEU A 86 0.64 13.16 -5.53
C LEU A 86 0.96 11.67 -5.69
N MET A 87 0.74 10.86 -4.65
CA MET A 87 0.94 9.41 -4.69
C MET A 87 0.04 8.76 -5.74
N ALA A 88 -1.23 9.16 -5.80
CA ALA A 88 -2.19 8.65 -6.77
C ALA A 88 -1.77 8.97 -8.21
N VAL A 89 -1.31 10.20 -8.48
CA VAL A 89 -0.82 10.60 -9.80
C VAL A 89 0.39 9.76 -10.23
N ILE A 90 1.37 9.57 -9.34
CA ILE A 90 2.56 8.75 -9.65
C ILE A 90 2.15 7.30 -9.97
N ASN A 91 1.30 6.71 -9.13
CA ASN A 91 0.82 5.34 -9.35
C ASN A 91 -0.01 5.21 -10.62
N LEU A 92 -0.86 6.19 -10.94
CA LEU A 92 -1.66 6.19 -12.15
C LEU A 92 -0.77 6.24 -13.40
N ILE A 93 0.25 7.09 -13.42
CA ILE A 93 1.23 7.15 -14.53
C ILE A 93 1.94 5.81 -14.67
N ALA A 94 2.38 5.20 -13.57
CA ALA A 94 3.02 3.89 -13.59
C ALA A 94 2.09 2.80 -14.16
N ILE A 95 0.82 2.76 -13.74
CA ILE A 95 -0.17 1.82 -14.25
C ILE A 95 -0.43 2.04 -15.75
N LEU A 96 -0.52 3.29 -16.21
CA LEU A 96 -0.71 3.60 -17.62
C LEU A 96 0.47 3.12 -18.47
N LEU A 97 1.70 3.31 -18.00
CA LEU A 97 2.90 2.77 -18.67
C LEU A 97 2.92 1.24 -18.67
N LEU A 98 2.46 0.61 -17.60
CA LEU A 98 2.39 -0.85 -17.47
C LEU A 98 1.16 -1.48 -18.14
N SER A 99 0.18 -0.68 -18.55
CA SER A 99 -1.12 -1.15 -19.05
C SER A 99 -0.98 -2.13 -20.23
N GLY A 100 -0.01 -1.88 -21.12
CA GLY A 100 0.29 -2.78 -22.24
C GLY A 100 0.83 -4.14 -21.81
N THR A 101 1.68 -4.17 -20.76
CA THR A 101 2.21 -5.40 -20.16
C THR A 101 1.09 -6.18 -19.47
N VAL A 102 0.26 -5.50 -18.66
CA VAL A 102 -0.88 -6.10 -17.95
C VAL A 102 -1.86 -6.70 -18.96
N TYR A 103 -2.23 -5.97 -20.01
CA TYR A 103 -3.15 -6.48 -21.04
C TYR A 103 -2.67 -7.80 -21.68
N ARG A 104 -1.38 -7.90 -22.00
CA ARG A 104 -0.78 -9.11 -22.58
C ARG A 104 -0.84 -10.30 -21.62
N LEU A 105 -0.46 -10.09 -20.36
CA LEU A 105 -0.53 -11.10 -19.31
C LEU A 105 -1.96 -11.56 -19.05
N THR A 106 -2.89 -10.62 -18.96
CA THR A 106 -4.31 -10.90 -18.75
C THR A 106 -4.91 -11.68 -19.91
N LYS A 107 -4.55 -11.35 -21.16
CA LYS A 107 -5.00 -12.09 -22.35
C LYS A 107 -4.49 -13.53 -22.36
N ASP A 108 -3.21 -13.74 -22.05
CA ASP A 108 -2.62 -15.07 -21.94
C ASP A 108 -3.29 -15.90 -20.84
N TYR A 109 -3.44 -15.32 -19.64
CA TYR A 109 -4.13 -15.95 -18.52
C TYR A 109 -5.56 -16.40 -18.85
N PHE A 110 -6.35 -15.51 -19.47
CA PHE A 110 -7.72 -15.86 -19.88
C PHE A 110 -7.76 -16.87 -21.04
N GLY A 111 -6.75 -16.85 -21.93
CA GLY A 111 -6.59 -17.86 -22.97
C GLY A 111 -6.39 -19.26 -22.39
N GLN A 112 -5.46 -19.38 -21.43
CA GLN A 112 -5.18 -20.65 -20.75
C GLN A 112 -6.38 -21.15 -19.93
N ARG A 113 -7.06 -20.26 -19.18
CA ARG A 113 -8.30 -20.62 -18.47
C ARG A 113 -9.42 -21.09 -19.40
N ARG A 114 -9.60 -20.46 -20.56
CA ARG A 114 -10.62 -20.87 -21.54
C ARG A 114 -10.29 -22.22 -22.19
N ALA A 115 -9.00 -22.55 -22.31
CA ALA A 115 -8.55 -23.86 -22.76
C ALA A 115 -8.70 -24.97 -21.70
N GLY A 116 -9.19 -24.64 -20.49
CA GLY A 116 -9.32 -25.60 -19.39
C GLY A 116 -7.99 -26.02 -18.77
N ILE A 117 -6.91 -25.31 -19.07
CA ILE A 117 -5.56 -25.57 -18.55
C ILE A 117 -5.36 -24.74 -17.28
N GLU A 118 -4.66 -25.29 -16.28
CA GLU A 118 -4.24 -24.51 -15.12
C GLU A 118 -3.32 -23.36 -15.60
N PRO A 119 -3.71 -22.09 -15.36
CA PRO A 119 -2.96 -20.96 -15.90
C PRO A 119 -1.57 -20.90 -15.28
N THR A 120 -0.55 -21.01 -16.11
CA THR A 120 0.87 -20.89 -15.76
C THR A 120 1.51 -19.77 -16.55
N PHE A 121 2.36 -18.98 -15.89
CA PHE A 121 3.11 -17.94 -16.56
C PHE A 121 4.35 -18.56 -17.23
N ASP A 122 4.36 -18.60 -18.56
CA ASP A 122 5.54 -19.01 -19.32
C ASP A 122 6.41 -17.78 -19.65
N ALA A 123 7.46 -17.60 -18.85
CA ALA A 123 8.41 -16.50 -18.96
C ALA A 123 9.23 -16.50 -20.28
N LYS A 124 9.25 -17.60 -21.05
CA LYS A 124 9.90 -17.69 -22.36
C LYS A 124 8.99 -17.22 -23.50
N SER A 125 7.67 -17.36 -23.34
CA SER A 125 6.67 -16.91 -24.32
C SER A 125 6.38 -15.40 -24.24
N PHE A 126 6.78 -14.76 -23.13
CA PHE A 126 6.49 -13.36 -22.86
C PHE A 126 7.46 -12.41 -23.58
N THR A 127 6.95 -11.63 -24.53
CA THR A 127 7.71 -10.66 -25.34
C THR A 127 7.72 -9.23 -24.77
N GLY A 128 7.28 -9.04 -23.52
CA GLY A 128 7.29 -7.74 -22.84
C GLY A 128 8.57 -7.48 -22.04
N PRO A 129 8.67 -6.37 -21.30
CA PRO A 129 9.82 -6.08 -20.44
C PRO A 129 9.99 -7.17 -19.36
N THR A 130 11.02 -8.01 -19.49
CA THR A 130 11.34 -9.11 -18.56
C THR A 130 12.31 -8.72 -17.45
N ARG A 131 12.57 -7.41 -17.28
CA ARG A 131 13.58 -6.90 -16.34
C ARG A 131 13.19 -7.26 -14.90
N GLY A 132 13.93 -8.19 -14.30
CA GLY A 132 13.71 -8.67 -12.92
C GLY A 132 12.95 -9.98 -12.79
N ILE A 133 12.55 -10.64 -13.89
CA ILE A 133 11.92 -11.96 -13.84
C ILE A 133 13.02 -13.03 -13.73
N SER A 134 13.14 -13.68 -12.58
CA SER A 134 13.92 -14.91 -12.45
C SER A 134 13.21 -16.04 -13.22
N GLN A 135 13.76 -16.35 -14.39
CA GLN A 135 13.26 -17.39 -15.31
C GLN A 135 13.24 -18.79 -14.65
N GLU A 136 13.93 -18.95 -13.52
CA GLU A 136 14.09 -20.20 -12.78
C GLU A 136 12.86 -20.55 -11.91
N ILE A 137 12.18 -19.56 -11.31
CA ILE A 137 11.06 -19.80 -10.38
C ILE A 137 9.86 -20.46 -11.09
N TRP A 138 9.69 -20.19 -12.38
CA TRP A 138 8.58 -20.69 -13.18
C TRP A 138 8.97 -21.86 -14.10
N ALA A 139 10.26 -22.21 -14.19
CA ALA A 139 10.76 -23.30 -15.03
C ALA A 139 10.39 -24.70 -14.50
N GLU A 140 10.22 -24.84 -13.19
CA GLU A 140 10.09 -26.15 -12.53
C GLU A 140 8.73 -26.82 -12.81
N LYS A 141 7.64 -26.06 -12.97
CA LYS A 141 6.31 -26.62 -13.22
C LYS A 141 6.03 -27.00 -14.67
N ALA A 142 6.81 -26.50 -15.64
CA ALA A 142 6.66 -26.89 -17.04
C ALA A 142 7.03 -28.37 -17.30
N ASN A 143 7.79 -29.00 -16.40
CA ASN A 143 8.18 -30.42 -16.50
C ASN A 143 7.32 -31.37 -15.65
N ALA A 144 6.44 -30.86 -14.77
CA ALA A 144 5.65 -31.69 -13.87
C ALA A 144 4.43 -32.38 -14.54
N GLY A 145 4.13 -32.05 -15.81
CA GLY A 145 3.05 -32.66 -16.61
C GLY A 145 3.52 -33.72 -17.61
N LYS A 146 4.78 -34.20 -17.51
CA LYS A 146 5.37 -35.19 -18.44
C LYS A 146 5.82 -36.49 -17.74
N VAL A 147 5.06 -36.96 -16.75
CA VAL A 147 5.25 -38.30 -16.18
C VAL A 147 3.98 -39.11 -16.36
#